data_AF-A0A285IY48-F1
#
_entry.id   AF-A0A285IY48-F1
#
_cell.length_a   1.000
_cell.length_b   1.000
_cell.length_c   1.000
_cell.angle_alpha   90.00
_cell.angle_beta   90.00
_cell.angle_gamma   90.00
#
_symmetry.space_group_name_H-M   'P 1'
#
loop_
_entity.id
_entity.type
_entity.pdbx_description
1 polymer ?
#
loop_
_entity_poly.entity_id
_entity_poly.type
_entity_poly.pdbx_seq_one_letter_code
_entity_poly.pdbx_strand_id
1 'polypeptide(L)' 'MLKAMLLRKAGGAIIRHAATVAAGFLLANGYADAEAAQQIAGALTGAGALGLSIAEKRSALKSLW' A
#
# COMPACT_ATOMS: atom_id res chain seq x y z
N MET A 1 17.48 -12.15 3.37
CA MET A 1 17.72 -10.74 3.78
C MET A 1 17.34 -9.71 2.72
N LEU A 2 17.80 -9.86 1.45
CA LEU A 2 17.50 -8.90 0.36
C LEU A 2 16.00 -8.67 0.12
N LYS A 3 15.18 -9.73 0.12
CA LYS A 3 13.72 -9.63 -0.07
C LYS A 3 13.04 -8.80 1.02
N ALA A 4 13.43 -8.98 2.29
CA ALA A 4 12.89 -8.21 3.42
C ALA A 4 13.32 -6.73 3.35
N MET A 5 14.54 -6.46 2.87
CA MET A 5 15.02 -5.10 2.68
C MET A 5 14.29 -4.38 1.53
N LEU A 6 14.02 -5.08 0.42
CA LEU A 6 13.25 -4.54 -0.70
C LEU A 6 11.78 -4.32 -0.32
N LEU A 7 11.17 -5.21 0.46
CA LEU A 7 9.84 -5.02 1.04
C LEU A 7 9.77 -3.74 1.90
N ARG A 8 10.74 -3.55 2.80
CA ARG A 8 10.82 -2.33 3.64
C ARG A 8 11.03 -1.06 2.84
N LYS A 9 11.93 -1.07 1.85
CA LYS A 9 12.31 0.15 1.11
C LYS A 9 11.31 0.52 0.02
N ALA A 10 10.77 -0.45 -0.70
CA ALA A 10 9.92 -0.20 -1.87
C ALA A 10 8.43 -0.42 -1.59
N GLY A 11 8.06 -1.30 -0.66
CA GLY A 11 6.66 -1.70 -0.42
C GLY A 11 5.77 -0.50 -0.08
N GLY A 12 6.18 0.34 0.87
CA GLY A 12 5.40 1.53 1.25
C GLY A 12 5.27 2.56 0.12
N ALA A 13 6.30 2.72 -0.71
CA ALA A 13 6.25 3.62 -1.86
C ALA A 13 5.28 3.10 -2.92
N ILE A 14 5.35 1.82 -3.25
CA ILE A 14 4.46 1.15 -4.21
C ILE A 14 3.00 1.27 -3.76
N ILE A 15 2.71 1.00 -2.48
CA ILE A 15 1.35 1.08 -1.93
C ILE A 15 0.77 2.49 -2.11
N ARG A 16 1.51 3.54 -1.72
CA ARG A 16 1.02 4.93 -1.85
C ARG A 16 0.77 5.32 -3.30
N HIS A 17 1.71 5.01 -4.20
CA HIS A 17 1.57 5.41 -5.60
C HIS A 17 0.45 4.64 -6.29
N ALA A 18 0.32 3.33 -6.03
CA ALA A 18 -0.79 2.53 -6.54
C ALA A 18 -2.15 3.04 -6.04
N ALA A 19 -2.24 3.41 -4.75
CA ALA A 19 -3.45 3.99 -4.17
C ALA A 19 -3.82 5.33 -4.84
N THR A 20 -2.84 6.22 -5.07
CA THR A 20 -3.06 7.49 -5.77
C THR A 20 -3.47 7.27 -7.22
N VAL A 21 -2.84 6.35 -7.94
CA VAL A 21 -3.19 6.03 -9.33
C VAL A 21 -4.61 5.47 -9.43
N ALA A 22 -4.98 4.53 -8.55
CA ALA A 22 -6.32 3.95 -8.53
C ALA A 22 -7.39 5.02 -8.24
N ALA A 23 -7.17 5.87 -7.24
CA ALA A 23 -8.08 6.96 -6.92
C ALA A 23 -8.19 7.98 -8.06
N GLY A 24 -7.06 8.36 -8.67
CA GLY A 24 -7.03 9.27 -9.82
C GLY A 24 -7.76 8.70 -11.03
N PHE A 25 -7.63 7.39 -11.29
CA PHE A 25 -8.37 6.71 -12.35
C PHE A 25 -9.88 6.76 -12.10
N LEU A 26 -10.33 6.48 -10.88
CA LEU A 26 -11.75 6.54 -10.52
C LEU A 26 -12.32 7.95 -10.67
N LEU A 27 -11.57 8.96 -10.21
CA LEU A 27 -11.95 10.37 -10.37
C LEU A 27 -12.05 10.78 -11.84
N ALA A 28 -11.03 10.45 -12.65
CA ALA A 28 -10.96 10.85 -14.06
C ALA A 28 -12.08 10.23 -14.93
N ASN A 29 -12.58 9.04 -14.55
CA ASN A 29 -13.68 8.38 -15.25
C ASN A 29 -15.06 8.71 -14.65
N GLY A 30 -15.14 9.57 -13.64
CA GLY A 30 -16.40 9.95 -13.00
C GLY A 30 -17.01 8.86 -12.11
N TYR A 31 -16.24 7.84 -11.72
CA TYR A 31 -16.69 6.80 -10.79
C TYR A 31 -16.68 7.26 -9.32
N ALA A 32 -15.90 8.29 -9.00
CA ALA A 32 -15.81 8.88 -7.67
C ALA A 32 -15.63 10.40 -7.80
N ASP A 33 -16.20 11.17 -6.87
CA ASP A 33 -15.85 12.58 -6.71
C ASP A 33 -14.47 12.73 -6.02
N ALA A 34 -14.01 13.98 -5.88
CA ALA A 34 -12.69 14.25 -5.31
C ALA A 34 -12.54 13.78 -3.87
N GLU A 35 -13.60 13.87 -3.07
CA GLU A 35 -13.59 13.49 -1.66
C GLU A 35 -13.59 11.96 -1.52
N ALA A 36 -14.45 11.27 -2.27
CA ALA A 36 -14.47 9.82 -2.36
C ALA A 36 -13.15 9.25 -2.89
N ALA A 37 -12.55 9.86 -3.92
CA ALA A 37 -11.25 9.45 -4.44
C ALA A 37 -10.14 9.59 -3.37
N GLN A 38 -10.15 10.68 -2.60
CA GLN A 38 -9.20 10.88 -1.52
C GLN A 38 -9.39 9.87 -0.37
N GLN A 39 -10.64 9.56 -0.01
CA GLN A 39 -10.96 8.50 0.95
C GLN A 39 -10.49 7.14 0.47
N ILE A 40 -10.69 6.80 -0.80
CA ILE A 40 -10.21 5.55 -1.41
C ILE A 40 -8.68 5.47 -1.36
N ALA A 41 -7.98 6.55 -1.76
CA ALA A 41 -6.51 6.58 -1.69
C ALA A 41 -6.00 6.38 -0.26
N GLY A 42 -6.65 7.04 0.71
CA GLY A 42 -6.34 6.89 2.14
C GLY A 42 -6.58 5.47 2.64
N ALA A 43 -7.74 4.89 2.31
CA ALA A 43 -8.11 3.53 2.72
C ALA A 43 -7.16 2.48 2.12
N LEU A 44 -6.84 2.58 0.83
CA LEU A 44 -5.89 1.69 0.16
C LEU A 44 -4.49 1.81 0.76
N THR A 45 -4.05 3.03 1.08
CA THR A 45 -2.77 3.26 1.74
C THR A 45 -2.73 2.64 3.13
N GLY A 46 -3.76 2.86 3.94
CA GLY A 46 -3.87 2.29 5.29
C GLY A 46 -3.91 0.76 5.28
N ALA A 47 -4.76 0.18 4.43
CA ALA A 47 -4.86 -1.27 4.26
C ALA A 47 -3.54 -1.89 3.79
N GLY A 48 -2.88 -1.27 2.80
CA GLY A 48 -1.58 -1.71 2.31
C GLY A 48 -0.50 -1.64 3.39
N ALA A 49 -0.46 -0.56 4.19
CA ALA A 49 0.50 -0.41 5.28
C ALA A 49 0.33 -1.49 6.36
N LEU A 50 -0.92 -1.83 6.72
CA LEU A 50 -1.22 -2.93 7.64
C LEU A 50 -0.76 -4.27 7.07
N GLY A 51 -1.05 -4.55 5.80
CA GLY A 51 -0.60 -5.75 5.12
C GLY A 51 0.93 -5.87 5.08
N LEU A 52 1.62 -4.77 4.80
CA LEU A 52 3.09 -4.71 4.80
C LEU A 52 3.65 -4.99 6.20
N SER A 53 3.08 -4.39 7.25
CA SER A 53 3.48 -4.64 8.63
C SER A 53 3.37 -6.12 9.03
N ILE A 54 2.26 -6.78 8.66
CA ILE A 54 2.07 -8.22 8.91
C ILE A 54 3.11 -9.05 8.13
N ALA A 55 3.37 -8.70 6.87
CA ALA A 55 4.35 -9.38 6.02
C ALA A 55 5.79 -9.26 6.56
N GLU A 56 6.16 -8.08 7.05
CA GLU A 56 7.45 -7.84 7.71
C GLU A 56 7.57 -8.68 8.99
N LYS A 57 6.54 -8.69 9.85
CA LYS A 57 6.53 -9.49 11.09
C LYS A 57 6.67 -10.99 10.82
N ARG A 58 5.98 -11.52 9.81
CA ARG A 58 6.11 -12.93 9.40
C ARG A 58 7.50 -13.25 8.83
N SER A 59 8.07 -12.33 8.06
CA SER A 59 9.39 -12.53 7.47
C SER A 59 10.49 -12.54 8.53
N ALA A 60 10.38 -11.69 9.56
CA ALA A 60 11.29 -11.70 10.71
C ALA A 60 11.17 -13.00 11.52
N LEU A 61 9.95 -13.45 11.83
CA LEU A 61 9.71 -14.72 12.54
C LEU A 61 10.31 -15.94 11.82
N LYS A 62 10.17 -16.02 10.50
CA LYS A 62 10.76 -17.10 9.69
C LYS A 62 12.28 -17.09 9.62
N SER A 63 12.94 -16.01 10.02
CA SER A 63 14.41 -15.94 10.04
C SER A 63 15.04 -16.35 11.38
N LEU A 64 14.20 -16.59 12.40
CA LEU A 64 14.62 -16.96 13.76
C LEU A 64 14.62 -18.48 14.01
N TRP A 65 14.09 -19.27 13.06
CA TRP A 65 14.04 -20.73 13.05
C TRP A 65 14.68 -21.25 11.76
#